data_AF-A0A3C0ATE6-F1
#
_entry.id   AF-A0A3C0ATE6-F1
#
_cell.length_a   1.000
_cell.length_b   1.000
_cell.length_c   1.000
_cell.angle_alpha   90.00
_cell.angle_beta   90.00
_cell.angle_gamma   90.00
#
_symmetry.space_group_name_H-M   'P 1'
#
loop_
_entity.id
_entity.type
_entity.pdbx_description
1 polymer ?
#
loop_
_entity_poly.entity_id
_entity_poly.type
_entity_poly.pdbx_seq_one_letter_code
_entity_poly.pdbx_strand_id
1 'polypeptide(L)'
;MNSSKSEDTSKSQNDAAHDKGTESKNDERPTLEDTAKYHVSAQSYEFDLPQYWQDRVIVQVNGDDVTILSKSYPDTDNPVCSISVSEGPQPQNAGDVATSIMGYVTLGNSHVEVWAHRYPVISAMGMASGQSDLRSDAEYTELTDLQSGGTLDFATSRSTIDGGGSSSDNSAFTIDTWLKDNLVSSIRAK
;
A
#
# COMPACT_ATOMS: atom_id res chain seq x y z
N MET A 1 -68.04 -16.79 46.77
CA MET A 1 -67.98 -15.78 47.84
C MET A 1 -67.01 -14.70 47.41
N ASN A 2 -67.50 -13.46 47.39
CA ASN A 2 -66.80 -12.25 46.96
C ASN A 2 -65.89 -11.69 48.07
N SER A 3 -65.05 -10.72 47.65
CA SER A 3 -64.35 -9.66 48.43
C SER A 3 -62.91 -9.96 48.89
N SER A 4 -61.92 -9.06 48.76
CA SER A 4 -61.83 -7.67 48.25
C SER A 4 -60.34 -7.24 48.25
N LYS A 5 -59.96 -6.31 47.34
CA LYS A 5 -59.01 -5.14 47.42
C LYS A 5 -57.78 -5.21 48.37
N SER A 6 -56.58 -4.65 48.09
CA SER A 6 -56.17 -3.45 47.34
C SER A 6 -54.62 -3.39 47.21
N GLU A 7 -54.16 -2.49 46.33
CA GLU A 7 -52.79 -2.09 45.93
C GLU A 7 -51.82 -1.71 47.07
N ASP A 8 -50.48 -1.85 46.88
CA ASP A 8 -49.55 -0.71 46.74
C ASP A 8 -48.09 -1.09 46.34
N THR A 9 -47.54 -0.27 45.44
CA THR A 9 -46.18 0.13 44.99
C THR A 9 -44.84 -0.62 45.25
N SER A 10 -44.11 -0.78 44.13
CA SER A 10 -42.72 -0.36 43.81
C SER A 10 -41.48 -0.96 44.52
N LYS A 11 -40.63 -1.68 43.76
CA LYS A 11 -39.27 -1.23 43.36
C LYS A 11 -38.58 -2.15 42.34
N SER A 12 -37.85 -1.48 41.44
CA SER A 12 -37.05 -1.97 40.31
C SER A 12 -36.00 -3.03 40.62
N GLN A 13 -35.66 -3.85 39.62
CA GLN A 13 -34.32 -3.89 39.02
C GLN A 13 -34.34 -4.58 37.64
N ASN A 14 -33.69 -3.91 36.68
CA ASN A 14 -33.51 -4.27 35.28
C ASN A 14 -32.64 -5.53 35.13
N ASP A 15 -32.76 -6.24 33.99
CA ASP A 15 -31.66 -6.29 33.02
C ASP A 15 -31.96 -7.15 31.76
N ALA A 16 -31.33 -6.71 30.67
CA ALA A 16 -31.00 -7.42 29.43
C ALA A 16 -32.11 -7.61 28.37
N ALA A 17 -32.36 -6.56 27.60
CA ALA A 17 -32.80 -6.68 26.21
C ALA A 17 -31.57 -7.02 25.32
N HIS A 18 -31.66 -8.13 24.59
CA HIS A 18 -30.68 -8.57 23.61
C HIS A 18 -31.07 -8.00 22.24
N ASP A 19 -30.51 -6.86 21.88
CA ASP A 19 -30.58 -6.30 20.52
C ASP A 19 -29.34 -6.75 19.73
N LYS A 20 -29.53 -7.63 18.75
CA LYS A 20 -28.49 -8.00 17.80
C LYS A 20 -28.59 -7.08 16.59
N GLY A 21 -27.92 -5.93 16.69
CA GLY A 21 -27.54 -5.12 15.55
C GLY A 21 -26.66 -5.95 14.62
N THR A 22 -27.13 -6.15 13.40
CA THR A 22 -26.36 -6.74 12.31
C THR A 22 -25.53 -5.60 11.71
N GLU A 23 -24.22 -5.59 11.96
CA GLU A 23 -23.29 -4.65 11.33
C GLU A 23 -23.23 -4.93 9.83
N SER A 24 -23.90 -4.08 9.06
CA SER A 24 -23.65 -3.92 7.63
C SER A 24 -22.24 -3.37 7.45
N LYS A 25 -21.40 -4.10 6.72
CA LYS A 25 -20.15 -3.58 6.18
C LYS A 25 -20.49 -2.41 5.25
N ASN A 26 -20.18 -1.19 5.67
CA ASN A 26 -20.26 -0.02 4.82
C ASN A 26 -19.09 -0.06 3.82
N ASP A 27 -19.40 -0.29 2.54
CA ASP A 27 -18.58 0.19 1.44
C ASP A 27 -18.71 1.72 1.39
N GLU A 28 -17.98 2.43 2.25
CA GLU A 28 -17.93 3.89 2.23
C GLU A 28 -17.09 4.36 1.04
N ARG A 29 -17.74 5.05 0.09
CA ARG A 29 -17.02 5.79 -0.96
C ARG A 29 -16.25 6.93 -0.30
N PRO A 30 -14.96 7.13 -0.64
CA PRO A 30 -14.15 8.22 -0.08
C PRO A 30 -14.82 9.58 -0.28
N THR A 31 -14.76 10.46 0.72
CA THR A 31 -15.26 11.83 0.59
C THR A 31 -14.32 12.69 -0.26
N LEU A 32 -14.80 13.85 -0.75
CA LEU A 32 -13.96 14.78 -1.52
C LEU A 32 -12.77 15.33 -0.71
N GLU A 33 -12.95 15.52 0.60
CA GLU A 33 -11.88 15.95 1.51
C GLU A 33 -10.86 14.83 1.76
N ASP A 34 -11.32 13.58 1.83
CA ASP A 34 -10.42 12.42 1.90
C ASP A 34 -9.62 12.31 0.59
N THR A 35 -10.26 12.41 -0.58
CA THR A 35 -9.53 12.36 -1.86
C THR A 35 -8.47 13.46 -1.99
N ALA A 36 -8.72 14.67 -1.47
CA ALA A 36 -7.74 15.77 -1.54
C ALA A 36 -6.50 15.54 -0.67
N LYS A 37 -6.61 14.81 0.46
CA LYS A 37 -5.45 14.43 1.30
C LYS A 37 -4.56 13.37 0.66
N TYR A 38 -5.12 12.59 -0.27
CA TYR A 38 -4.43 11.48 -0.91
C TYR A 38 -4.09 11.76 -2.37
N HIS A 39 -4.41 12.95 -2.86
CA HIS A 39 -4.05 13.42 -4.18
C HIS A 39 -2.63 14.00 -4.18
N VAL A 40 -1.77 13.51 -5.05
CA VAL A 40 -0.40 13.98 -5.25
C VAL A 40 -0.29 14.62 -6.62
N SER A 41 0.15 15.87 -6.66
CA SER A 41 0.40 16.62 -7.90
C SER A 41 1.89 16.89 -8.06
N ALA A 42 2.51 16.25 -9.06
CA ALA A 42 3.86 16.56 -9.54
C ALA A 42 3.82 17.68 -10.60
N GLN A 43 4.96 17.94 -11.25
CA GLN A 43 5.07 19.01 -12.26
C GLN A 43 4.22 18.72 -13.51
N SER A 44 4.36 17.55 -14.12
CA SER A 44 3.72 17.16 -15.40
C SER A 44 2.61 16.11 -15.27
N TYR A 45 2.47 15.50 -14.10
CA TYR A 45 1.46 14.49 -13.83
C TYR A 45 0.91 14.61 -12.40
N GLU A 46 -0.18 13.93 -12.16
CA GLU A 46 -0.80 13.81 -10.84
C GLU A 46 -1.37 12.39 -10.67
N PHE A 47 -1.60 11.98 -9.44
CA PHE A 47 -2.11 10.65 -9.11
C PHE A 47 -2.75 10.63 -7.73
N ASP A 48 -3.45 9.55 -7.42
CA ASP A 48 -4.06 9.34 -6.11
C ASP A 48 -3.36 8.19 -5.40
N LEU A 49 -3.04 8.37 -4.12
CA LEU A 49 -2.41 7.32 -3.33
C LEU A 49 -3.39 6.16 -3.13
N PRO A 50 -2.92 4.90 -3.19
CA PRO A 50 -3.71 3.74 -2.81
C PRO A 50 -4.34 3.92 -1.43
N GLN A 51 -5.60 3.53 -1.26
CA GLN A 51 -6.30 3.64 0.02
C GLN A 51 -5.56 2.89 1.15
N TYR A 52 -4.89 1.78 0.83
CA TYR A 52 -4.11 1.02 1.81
C TYR A 52 -2.91 1.79 2.40
N TRP A 53 -2.43 2.84 1.71
CA TRP A 53 -1.30 3.67 2.13
C TRP A 53 -1.71 4.86 3.00
N GLN A 54 -3.02 5.11 3.15
CA GLN A 54 -3.52 6.24 3.92
C GLN A 54 -2.92 6.25 5.32
N ASP A 55 -2.36 7.41 5.71
CA ASP A 55 -1.67 7.67 6.97
C ASP A 55 -0.41 6.82 7.28
N ARG A 56 -0.02 5.93 6.37
CA ARG A 56 1.14 5.02 6.50
C ARG A 56 2.37 5.46 5.72
N VAL A 57 2.21 6.35 4.74
CA VAL A 57 3.32 6.78 3.88
C VAL A 57 3.62 8.27 4.02
N ILE A 58 4.84 8.64 3.65
CA ILE A 58 5.29 10.01 3.44
C ILE A 58 5.57 10.18 1.94
N VAL A 59 5.04 11.26 1.35
CA VAL A 59 5.27 11.59 -0.05
C VAL A 59 6.24 12.77 -0.13
N GLN A 60 7.32 12.59 -0.89
CA GLN A 60 8.27 13.65 -1.21
C GLN A 60 8.17 13.96 -2.70
N VAL A 61 7.86 15.21 -3.06
CA VAL A 61 7.72 15.66 -4.46
C VAL A 61 8.82 16.67 -4.77
N ASN A 62 9.58 16.43 -5.83
CA ASN A 62 10.60 17.32 -6.36
C ASN A 62 10.47 17.41 -7.90
N GLY A 63 9.67 18.38 -8.37
CA GLY A 63 9.37 18.48 -9.80
C GLY A 63 8.55 17.29 -10.29
N ASP A 64 9.14 16.50 -11.20
CA ASP A 64 8.55 15.26 -11.72
C ASP A 64 9.04 14.00 -10.98
N ASP A 65 9.99 14.14 -10.05
CA ASP A 65 10.46 13.05 -9.21
C ASP A 65 9.64 12.99 -7.93
N VAL A 66 9.03 11.84 -7.66
CA VAL A 66 8.25 11.57 -6.46
C VAL A 66 8.76 10.32 -5.77
N THR A 67 9.02 10.42 -4.47
CA THR A 67 9.45 9.30 -3.63
C THR A 67 8.39 9.01 -2.58
N ILE A 68 7.97 7.76 -2.47
CA ILE A 68 7.03 7.29 -1.44
C ILE A 68 7.80 6.49 -0.39
N LEU A 69 7.78 6.97 0.85
CA LEU A 69 8.47 6.35 1.98
C LEU A 69 7.49 5.77 2.99
N SER A 70 7.88 4.72 3.71
CA SER A 70 7.12 4.29 4.89
C SER A 70 7.25 5.33 5.99
N LYS A 71 6.14 5.68 6.64
CA LYS A 71 6.15 6.55 7.82
C LYS A 71 6.76 5.88 9.05
N SER A 72 6.71 4.54 9.10
CA SER A 72 7.32 3.73 10.17
C SER A 72 8.84 3.65 10.02
N TYR A 73 9.34 3.78 8.78
CA TYR A 73 10.76 3.76 8.44
C TYR A 73 11.09 4.92 7.48
N PRO A 74 11.05 6.18 7.95
CA PRO A 74 11.13 7.37 7.09
C PRO A 74 12.56 7.77 6.69
N ASP A 75 13.57 7.29 7.44
CA ASP A 75 14.99 7.69 7.31
C ASP A 75 15.80 6.61 6.60
N THR A 76 15.35 6.18 5.42
CA THR A 76 15.96 5.05 4.70
C THR A 76 16.00 5.35 3.20
N ASP A 77 17.09 4.93 2.55
CA ASP A 77 17.24 4.97 1.09
C ASP A 77 16.36 3.90 0.38
N ASN A 78 15.36 3.37 1.09
CA ASN A 78 14.53 2.24 0.69
C ASN A 78 13.06 2.67 0.56
N PRO A 79 12.68 3.27 -0.57
CA PRO A 79 11.32 3.73 -0.77
C PRO A 79 10.35 2.57 -1.04
N VAL A 80 9.09 2.75 -0.63
CA VAL A 80 7.98 1.88 -1.07
C VAL A 80 7.93 1.83 -2.60
N CYS A 81 8.05 3.00 -3.23
CA CYS A 81 8.30 3.14 -4.66
C CYS A 81 8.82 4.55 -4.97
N SER A 82 9.41 4.71 -6.15
CA SER A 82 9.70 6.01 -6.76
C SER A 82 8.95 6.16 -8.08
N ILE A 83 8.67 7.40 -8.44
CA ILE A 83 7.96 7.77 -9.66
C ILE A 83 8.74 8.90 -10.32
N SER A 84 9.06 8.78 -11.60
CA SER A 84 9.83 9.79 -12.32
C SER A 84 9.41 9.85 -13.78
N VAL A 85 9.70 10.97 -14.44
CA VAL A 85 9.48 11.13 -15.88
C VAL A 85 10.75 10.77 -16.64
N SER A 86 10.59 9.93 -17.65
CA SER A 86 11.63 9.53 -18.60
C SER A 86 11.28 10.00 -20.01
N GLU A 87 12.30 10.33 -20.80
CA GLU A 87 12.13 10.75 -22.20
C GLU A 87 11.76 9.57 -23.12
N GLY A 88 11.01 9.85 -24.18
CA GLY A 88 10.52 8.86 -25.13
C GLY A 88 9.10 8.39 -24.83
N PRO A 89 8.41 7.78 -25.81
CA PRO A 89 6.99 7.46 -25.67
C PRO A 89 6.69 6.22 -24.82
N GLN A 90 7.69 5.35 -24.60
CA GLN A 90 7.57 4.09 -23.86
C GLN A 90 8.88 3.73 -23.17
N PRO A 91 8.84 3.05 -22.02
CA PRO A 91 10.04 2.57 -21.37
C PRO A 91 10.68 1.45 -22.19
N GLN A 92 12.01 1.37 -22.10
CA GLN A 92 12.70 0.13 -22.40
C GLN A 92 12.45 -0.84 -21.24
N ASN A 93 12.31 -2.16 -21.49
CA ASN A 93 12.27 -3.14 -20.40
C ASN A 93 13.51 -2.93 -19.51
N ALA A 94 13.30 -2.47 -18.28
CA ALA A 94 14.36 -2.06 -17.38
C ALA A 94 14.15 -2.62 -15.98
N GLY A 95 15.26 -3.04 -15.38
CA GLY A 95 15.30 -3.69 -14.07
C GLY A 95 15.83 -5.12 -14.11
N ASP A 96 15.75 -5.76 -12.95
CA ASP A 96 16.06 -7.14 -12.68
C ASP A 96 14.98 -7.77 -11.77
N VAL A 97 15.26 -8.98 -11.28
CA VAL A 97 14.33 -9.73 -10.40
C VAL A 97 14.04 -8.99 -9.09
N ALA A 98 14.97 -8.17 -8.60
CA ALA A 98 14.86 -7.46 -7.34
C ALA A 98 14.33 -6.04 -7.47
N THR A 99 14.51 -5.37 -8.61
CA THR A 99 14.03 -4.00 -8.83
C THR A 99 13.63 -3.81 -10.28
N SER A 100 12.44 -3.27 -10.56
CA SER A 100 12.05 -2.96 -11.93
C SER A 100 11.04 -1.84 -12.03
N ILE A 101 10.76 -1.43 -13.26
CA ILE A 101 9.54 -0.70 -13.60
C ILE A 101 8.34 -1.60 -13.33
N MET A 102 7.40 -1.13 -12.52
CA MET A 102 6.13 -1.79 -12.19
C MET A 102 5.04 -1.44 -13.20
N GLY A 103 5.13 -0.25 -13.78
CA GLY A 103 4.27 0.22 -14.86
C GLY A 103 4.63 1.63 -15.28
N TYR A 104 3.98 2.11 -16.34
CA TYR A 104 4.22 3.42 -16.89
C TYR A 104 2.96 4.03 -17.48
N VAL A 105 2.95 5.36 -17.62
CA VAL A 105 1.90 6.13 -18.30
C VAL A 105 2.55 7.12 -19.28
N THR A 106 2.18 7.06 -20.55
CA THR A 106 2.72 7.96 -21.59
C THR A 106 2.20 9.40 -21.42
N LEU A 107 3.11 10.37 -21.48
CA LEU A 107 2.87 11.82 -21.45
C LEU A 107 3.26 12.47 -22.79
N GLY A 108 2.66 12.02 -23.89
CA GLY A 108 3.04 12.45 -25.23
C GLY A 108 4.42 11.93 -25.65
N ASN A 109 5.44 12.80 -25.60
CA ASN A 109 6.82 12.45 -25.99
C ASN A 109 7.68 11.92 -24.83
N SER A 110 7.17 11.95 -23.61
CA SER A 110 7.79 11.36 -22.41
C SER A 110 6.83 10.33 -21.79
N HIS A 111 7.22 9.71 -20.68
CA HIS A 111 6.37 8.82 -19.90
C HIS A 111 6.74 8.88 -18.41
N VAL A 112 5.74 8.66 -17.56
CA VAL A 112 5.92 8.45 -16.11
C VAL A 112 6.22 6.98 -15.89
N GLU A 113 7.26 6.67 -15.12
CA GLU A 113 7.61 5.32 -14.70
C GLU A 113 7.41 5.18 -13.20
N VAL A 114 6.81 4.06 -12.76
CA VAL A 114 6.80 3.66 -11.35
C VAL A 114 7.85 2.58 -11.15
N TRP A 115 8.84 2.86 -10.32
CA TRP A 115 9.92 1.95 -9.96
C TRP A 115 9.72 1.46 -8.52
N ALA A 116 9.95 0.17 -8.29
CA ALA A 116 9.95 -0.38 -6.94
C ALA A 116 10.91 -1.55 -6.79
N HIS A 117 11.34 -1.74 -5.55
CA HIS A 117 12.06 -2.91 -5.10
C HIS A 117 11.09 -4.06 -4.81
N ARG A 118 11.56 -5.30 -4.89
CA ARG A 118 10.90 -6.50 -4.35
C ARG A 118 11.67 -6.94 -3.12
N TYR A 119 11.30 -6.40 -1.97
CA TYR A 119 12.00 -6.60 -0.71
C TYR A 119 12.19 -8.08 -0.29
N PRO A 120 11.24 -9.01 -0.53
CA PRO A 120 11.49 -10.44 -0.31
C PRO A 120 12.67 -10.98 -1.13
N VAL A 121 12.80 -10.55 -2.39
CA VAL A 121 13.87 -10.96 -3.30
C VAL A 121 15.21 -10.39 -2.86
N ILE A 122 15.27 -9.08 -2.58
CA ILE A 122 16.47 -8.41 -2.07
C ILE A 122 17.00 -9.13 -0.83
N SER A 123 16.09 -9.44 0.10
CA SER A 123 16.42 -10.13 1.34
C SER A 123 16.94 -11.55 1.13
N ALA A 124 16.32 -12.32 0.22
CA ALA A 124 16.72 -13.70 -0.07
C ALA A 124 18.09 -13.78 -0.78
N MET A 125 18.35 -12.87 -1.72
CA MET A 125 19.60 -12.84 -2.47
C MET A 125 20.81 -12.43 -1.61
N GLY A 126 20.58 -11.95 -0.39
CA GLY A 126 21.62 -11.30 0.40
C GLY A 126 22.24 -10.11 -0.34
N MET A 127 21.53 -9.60 -1.35
CA MET A 127 21.88 -8.36 -1.99
C MET A 127 21.63 -7.30 -0.95
N ALA A 128 22.70 -6.91 -0.28
CA ALA A 128 22.99 -5.50 -0.33
C ALA A 128 22.90 -5.10 -1.82
N SER A 129 21.75 -4.58 -2.25
CA SER A 129 21.78 -3.52 -3.27
C SER A 129 22.85 -2.52 -2.80
N GLY A 130 23.45 -1.71 -3.67
CA GLY A 130 24.47 -0.71 -3.27
C GLY A 130 23.93 0.42 -2.35
N GLN A 131 23.12 0.04 -1.35
CA GLN A 131 22.06 0.65 -0.55
C GLN A 131 21.73 -0.35 0.60
N SER A 132 22.75 -0.89 1.27
CA SER A 132 22.62 -1.93 2.32
C SER A 132 22.05 -1.39 3.65
N ASP A 133 20.94 -0.65 3.59
CA ASP A 133 20.47 0.15 4.73
C ASP A 133 19.14 -0.34 5.31
N LEU A 134 18.56 -1.44 4.80
CA LEU A 134 17.44 -2.08 5.46
C LEU A 134 17.92 -2.68 6.78
N ARG A 135 17.44 -2.12 7.88
CA ARG A 135 18.02 -2.32 9.22
C ARG A 135 17.48 -3.57 9.91
N SER A 136 16.36 -4.12 9.46
CA SER A 136 15.69 -5.24 10.13
C SER A 136 14.66 -5.96 9.25
N ASP A 137 14.34 -7.22 9.59
CA ASP A 137 13.22 -7.97 9.00
C ASP A 137 11.87 -7.24 9.17
N ALA A 138 11.72 -6.41 10.21
CA ALA A 138 10.51 -5.61 10.42
C ALA A 138 10.36 -4.50 9.36
N GLU A 139 11.46 -3.93 8.89
CA GLU A 139 11.46 -2.97 7.79
C GLU A 139 11.12 -3.66 6.47
N TYR A 140 11.74 -4.82 6.18
CA TYR A 140 11.37 -5.64 5.02
C TYR A 140 9.88 -6.02 5.03
N THR A 141 9.36 -6.38 6.20
CA THR A 141 7.95 -6.76 6.38
C THR A 141 7.03 -5.58 6.07
N GLU A 142 7.28 -4.40 6.65
CA GLU A 142 6.47 -3.21 6.41
C GLU A 142 6.48 -2.78 4.95
N LEU A 143 7.64 -2.79 4.29
CA LEU A 143 7.73 -2.38 2.90
C LEU A 143 7.07 -3.40 1.97
N THR A 144 7.21 -4.69 2.24
CA THR A 144 6.49 -5.76 1.51
C THR A 144 4.98 -5.64 1.69
N ASP A 145 4.52 -5.34 2.90
CA ASP A 145 3.10 -5.15 3.22
C ASP A 145 2.52 -3.96 2.44
N LEU A 146 3.20 -2.80 2.47
CA LEU A 146 2.79 -1.62 1.71
C LEU A 146 2.75 -1.90 0.21
N GLN A 147 3.77 -2.55 -0.36
CA GLN A 147 3.86 -2.83 -1.78
C GLN A 147 2.87 -3.88 -2.31
N SER A 148 2.27 -4.67 -1.41
CA SER A 148 1.33 -5.74 -1.76
C SER A 148 -0.10 -5.46 -1.29
N GLY A 149 -0.36 -4.31 -0.66
CA GLY A 149 -1.65 -4.03 -0.03
C GLY A 149 -1.99 -4.99 1.11
N GLY A 150 -0.97 -5.53 1.79
CA GLY A 150 -1.11 -6.51 2.87
C GLY A 150 -1.47 -7.92 2.42
N THR A 151 -1.38 -8.22 1.12
CA THR A 151 -1.69 -9.55 0.60
C THR A 151 -0.50 -10.51 0.66
N LEU A 152 0.72 -9.99 0.80
CA LEU A 152 1.94 -10.78 0.81
C LEU A 152 2.62 -10.75 2.18
N ASP A 153 2.80 -11.94 2.78
CA ASP A 153 3.63 -12.10 3.97
C ASP A 153 5.12 -12.18 3.57
N PHE A 154 5.93 -11.30 4.16
CA PHE A 154 7.36 -11.20 3.84
C PHE A 154 8.12 -12.50 4.11
N ALA A 155 7.96 -13.09 5.30
CA ALA A 155 8.75 -14.25 5.70
C ALA A 155 8.45 -15.47 4.82
N THR A 156 7.17 -15.68 4.51
CA THR A 156 6.71 -16.74 3.61
C THR A 156 7.25 -16.51 2.21
N SER A 157 7.05 -15.32 1.62
CA SER A 157 7.54 -15.02 0.27
C SER A 157 9.07 -15.13 0.16
N ARG A 158 9.81 -14.62 1.15
CA ARG A 158 11.26 -14.76 1.21
C ARG A 158 11.69 -16.24 1.20
N SER A 159 10.99 -17.10 1.94
CA SER A 159 11.36 -18.50 2.07
C SER A 159 11.25 -19.32 0.77
N THR A 160 10.53 -18.80 -0.23
CA THR A 160 10.38 -19.46 -1.54
C THR A 160 11.43 -19.05 -2.56
N ILE A 161 12.31 -18.10 -2.21
CA ILE A 161 13.30 -17.46 -3.07
C ILE A 161 14.71 -17.92 -2.69
N ASP A 162 15.52 -18.29 -3.67
CA ASP A 162 16.92 -18.66 -3.45
C ASP A 162 17.89 -17.46 -3.49
N GLY A 163 19.17 -17.73 -3.20
CA GLY A 163 20.22 -16.69 -3.20
C GLY A 163 20.49 -16.06 -4.57
N GLY A 164 19.98 -16.64 -5.66
CA GLY A 164 20.04 -16.09 -7.03
C GLY A 164 18.78 -15.32 -7.43
N GLY A 165 17.78 -15.22 -6.55
CA GLY A 165 16.52 -14.54 -6.81
C GLY A 165 15.47 -15.40 -7.52
N SER A 166 15.78 -16.68 -7.78
CA SER A 166 14.82 -17.60 -8.36
C SER A 166 13.77 -17.97 -7.32
N SER A 167 12.50 -17.84 -7.67
CA SER A 167 11.37 -18.18 -6.79
C SER A 167 10.67 -19.45 -7.27
N SER A 168 10.28 -20.30 -6.32
CA SER A 168 9.48 -21.50 -6.61
C SER A 168 7.99 -21.23 -6.86
N ASP A 169 7.48 -20.07 -6.44
CA ASP A 169 6.06 -19.71 -6.56
C ASP A 169 5.81 -18.33 -7.19
N ASN A 170 6.86 -17.54 -7.41
CA ASN A 170 6.80 -16.17 -7.93
C ASN A 170 5.92 -15.22 -7.09
N SER A 171 5.70 -15.53 -5.80
CA SER A 171 4.81 -14.75 -4.93
C SER A 171 5.22 -13.28 -4.81
N ALA A 172 6.53 -12.98 -4.84
CA ALA A 172 7.04 -11.61 -4.79
C ALA A 172 6.59 -10.72 -5.97
N PHE A 173 6.21 -11.31 -7.12
CA PHE A 173 5.73 -10.55 -8.29
C PHE A 173 4.26 -10.12 -8.18
N THR A 174 3.56 -10.51 -7.11
CA THR A 174 2.26 -9.93 -6.78
C THR A 174 2.35 -8.45 -6.44
N ILE A 175 3.51 -7.98 -5.96
CA ILE A 175 3.85 -6.57 -5.76
C ILE A 175 3.63 -5.77 -7.04
N ASP A 176 4.16 -6.25 -8.17
CA ASP A 176 4.03 -5.59 -9.47
C ASP A 176 2.57 -5.37 -9.85
N THR A 177 1.77 -6.42 -9.69
CA THR A 177 0.35 -6.40 -10.02
C THR A 177 -0.38 -5.40 -9.14
N TRP A 178 -0.10 -5.42 -7.83
CA TRP A 178 -0.75 -4.52 -6.89
C TRP A 178 -0.40 -3.05 -7.15
N LEU A 179 0.87 -2.72 -7.34
CA LEU A 179 1.32 -1.36 -7.66
C LEU A 179 0.76 -0.88 -9.00
N LYS A 180 0.70 -1.77 -10.00
CA LYS A 180 0.11 -1.45 -11.29
C LYS A 180 -1.38 -1.12 -11.18
N ASP A 181 -2.12 -1.94 -10.45
CA ASP A 181 -3.58 -1.82 -10.38
C ASP A 181 -4.03 -0.68 -9.47
N ASN A 182 -3.24 -0.30 -8.46
CA ASN A 182 -3.64 0.67 -7.43
C ASN A 182 -2.89 2.01 -7.48
N LEU A 183 -1.68 2.06 -8.04
CA LEU A 183 -0.90 3.30 -8.16
C LEU A 183 -0.79 3.72 -9.63
N VAL A 184 -0.21 2.87 -10.49
CA VAL A 184 0.04 3.24 -11.90
C VAL A 184 -1.26 3.61 -12.62
N SER A 185 -2.34 2.85 -12.37
CA SER A 185 -3.66 3.09 -12.95
C SER A 185 -4.27 4.46 -12.61
N SER A 186 -3.82 5.11 -11.54
CA SER A 186 -4.32 6.42 -11.09
C SER A 186 -3.56 7.61 -11.69
N ILE A 187 -2.39 7.37 -12.29
CA ILE A 187 -1.52 8.41 -12.83
C ILE A 187 -2.15 9.02 -14.09
N ARG A 188 -2.18 10.35 -14.13
CA ARG A 188 -2.72 11.13 -15.23
C ARG A 188 -1.84 12.35 -15.55
N ALA A 189 -1.76 12.67 -16.84
CA ALA A 189 -1.10 13.87 -17.31
C ALA A 189 -1.82 15.14 -16.82
N LYS A 190 -1.06 16.20 -16.59
CA LYS A 190 -1.59 17.54 -16.29
C LYS A 190 -1.70 18.41 -17.53
#